data_AF-A0A9X2P8Y8-F1
#
_entry.id   AF-A0A9X2P8Y8-F1
#
_cell.length_a   1.000
_cell.length_b   1.000
_cell.length_c   1.000
_cell.angle_alpha   90.00
_cell.angle_beta   90.00
_cell.angle_gamma   90.00
#
_symmetry.space_group_name_H-M   'P 1'
#
loop_
_entity.id
_entity.type
_entity.pdbx_description
1 polymer ?
#
loop_
_entity_poly.entity_id
_entity_poly.type
_entity_poly.pdbx_seq_one_letter_code
_entity_poly.pdbx_strand_id
1 'polypeptide(L)'
;MARFFRNIRQQLLVENRFTRYLIYAIGEIFLVVVGIMIAVYFNNKNTDKKTKAETNRLVADLEKGLKTNQFLLDRFSGRFDAQDSMMGLLINGELTEENFKRNRILNDLMGNSTQYAWLQDENIITILQKERDFDLSYNQLIKLIKSYKSRLDDLEKTAEELNELGNWNEKLMADNFDWYSGTTKEDRDKKVQYILRDPFYKNRLSLFRKKFKNQISNITSMAAIRAAIMGEIKRLNEGLNNAQLDEFFKTLGMQPFPQLDCSELEREWEDDFSGLIFFLFFNGTDESVTIYRLRENVDAWESFKINPGEYEIFGQVPGRGFMIGSPDSCQQLFVAKKRGYLLIK
;
A
#
# COMPACT_ATOMS: atom_id res chain seq x y z
N MET A 1 -57.87 2.39 28.24
CA MET A 1 -57.92 3.50 27.26
C MET A 1 -58.85 3.25 26.07
N ALA A 2 -58.87 2.07 25.43
CA ALA A 2 -59.74 1.81 24.27
C ALA A 2 -61.26 2.03 24.49
N ARG A 3 -61.79 1.75 25.69
CA ARG A 3 -63.22 1.98 26.01
C ARG A 3 -63.60 3.45 26.16
N PHE A 4 -62.66 4.30 26.58
CA PHE A 4 -62.89 5.72 26.81
C PHE A 4 -63.00 6.47 25.47
N PHE A 5 -62.08 6.20 24.54
CA PHE A 5 -62.15 6.72 23.18
C PHE A 5 -63.35 6.18 22.40
N ARG A 6 -63.78 4.93 22.65
CA ARG A 6 -64.97 4.34 22.01
C ARG A 6 -66.27 5.06 22.34
N ASN A 7 -66.44 5.48 23.60
CA ASN A 7 -67.66 6.17 24.03
C ASN A 7 -67.74 7.61 23.49
N ILE A 8 -66.58 8.29 23.37
CA ILE A 8 -66.49 9.63 22.76
C ILE A 8 -66.79 9.58 21.25
N ARG A 9 -66.36 8.52 20.55
CA ARG A 9 -66.70 8.31 19.13
C ARG A 9 -68.20 8.14 18.90
N GLN A 10 -68.90 7.44 19.79
CA GLN A 10 -70.35 7.24 19.67
C GLN A 10 -71.15 8.53 19.89
N GLN A 11 -70.74 9.41 20.83
CA GLN A 11 -71.43 10.70 21.04
C GLN A 11 -71.19 11.70 19.90
N LEU A 12 -69.98 11.74 19.31
CA LEU A 12 -69.63 12.68 18.22
C LEU A 12 -70.20 12.30 16.84
N LEU A 13 -70.68 11.06 16.66
CA LEU A 13 -71.36 10.61 15.44
C LEU A 13 -72.86 10.94 15.42
N VAL A 14 -73.47 11.17 16.60
CA VAL A 14 -74.91 11.45 16.74
C VAL A 14 -75.23 12.94 16.59
N GLU A 15 -74.30 13.82 16.99
CA GLU A 15 -74.36 15.24 16.63
C GLU A 15 -73.56 15.44 15.33
N ASN A 16 -74.05 16.24 14.38
CA ASN A 16 -73.50 16.49 13.04
C ASN A 16 -72.09 17.17 13.03
N ARG A 17 -71.14 16.71 13.87
CA ARG A 17 -69.83 17.27 14.18
C ARG A 17 -68.70 16.44 13.55
N PHE A 18 -68.91 15.97 12.33
CA PHE A 18 -67.91 15.21 11.54
C PHE A 18 -66.54 15.91 11.53
N THR A 19 -66.52 17.25 11.43
CA THR A 19 -65.31 18.07 11.48
C THR A 19 -64.52 17.89 12.79
N ARG A 20 -65.19 17.79 13.95
CA ARG A 20 -64.50 17.57 15.24
C ARG A 20 -63.93 16.16 15.31
N TYR A 21 -64.68 15.16 14.87
CA TYR A 21 -64.22 13.77 14.81
C TYR A 21 -62.98 13.63 13.90
N LEU A 22 -62.98 14.30 12.75
CA LEU A 22 -61.87 14.30 11.80
C LEU A 22 -60.61 14.94 12.40
N ILE A 23 -60.74 16.08 13.11
CA ILE A 23 -59.62 16.73 13.80
C ILE A 23 -59.02 15.83 14.88
N TYR A 24 -59.85 15.14 15.68
CA TYR A 24 -59.36 14.21 16.70
C TYR A 24 -58.69 12.97 16.11
N ALA A 25 -59.24 12.40 15.03
CA ALA A 25 -58.63 11.26 14.34
C ALA A 25 -57.29 11.64 13.69
N ILE A 26 -57.19 12.84 13.09
CA ILE A 26 -55.93 13.38 12.55
C ILE A 26 -54.92 13.61 13.68
N GLY A 27 -55.35 14.13 14.83
CA GLY A 27 -54.49 14.29 16.01
C GLY A 27 -53.95 12.97 16.54
N GLU A 28 -54.78 11.91 16.57
CA GLU A 28 -54.37 10.56 16.96
C GLU A 28 -53.34 9.97 15.98
N ILE A 29 -53.57 10.10 14.67
CA ILE A 29 -52.61 9.68 13.64
C ILE A 29 -51.30 10.45 13.77
N PHE A 30 -51.36 11.78 13.94
CA PHE A 30 -50.17 12.63 14.09
C PHE A 30 -49.33 12.22 15.32
N LEU A 31 -49.97 11.97 16.46
CA LEU A 31 -49.28 11.52 17.68
C LEU A 31 -48.62 10.14 17.50
N VAL A 32 -49.29 9.21 16.82
CA VAL A 32 -48.72 7.88 16.50
C VAL A 32 -47.53 8.02 15.56
N VAL A 33 -47.64 8.84 14.51
CA VAL A 33 -46.54 9.09 13.55
C VAL A 33 -45.33 9.71 14.25
N VAL A 34 -45.54 10.73 15.10
CA VAL A 34 -44.46 11.33 15.90
C VAL A 34 -43.82 10.30 16.83
N GLY A 35 -44.62 9.44 17.47
CA GLY A 35 -44.13 8.35 18.31
C GLY A 35 -43.24 7.35 17.55
N ILE A 36 -43.68 6.92 16.35
CA ILE A 36 -42.89 6.03 15.49
C ILE A 36 -41.61 6.72 15.01
N MET A 37 -41.69 7.99 14.58
CA MET A 37 -40.51 8.75 14.14
C MET A 37 -39.47 8.87 15.24
N ILE A 38 -39.89 9.18 16.48
CA ILE A 38 -38.99 9.27 17.63
C ILE A 38 -38.36 7.89 17.93
N ALA A 39 -39.16 6.82 17.92
CA ALA A 39 -38.67 5.46 18.13
C ALA A 39 -37.61 5.05 17.09
N VAL A 40 -37.88 5.30 15.80
CA VAL A 40 -36.94 5.06 14.70
C VAL A 40 -35.69 5.92 14.85
N TYR A 41 -35.83 7.21 15.20
CA TYR A 41 -34.70 8.12 15.39
C TYR A 41 -33.74 7.64 16.49
N PHE A 42 -34.27 7.29 17.67
CA PHE A 42 -33.43 6.78 18.76
C PHE A 42 -32.80 5.43 18.43
N ASN A 43 -33.53 4.55 17.74
CA ASN A 43 -32.99 3.27 17.29
C ASN A 43 -31.82 3.46 16.32
N ASN A 44 -31.99 4.30 15.29
CA ASN A 44 -30.96 4.60 14.31
C ASN A 44 -29.72 5.21 14.99
N LYS A 45 -29.90 6.20 15.87
CA LYS A 45 -28.79 6.83 16.61
C LYS A 45 -28.00 5.85 17.48
N ASN A 46 -28.66 4.85 18.07
CA ASN A 46 -27.98 3.81 18.84
C ASN A 46 -27.20 2.86 17.93
N THR A 47 -27.76 2.50 16.78
CA THR A 47 -27.07 1.71 15.74
C THR A 47 -25.85 2.46 15.21
N ASP A 48 -25.98 3.73 14.83
CA ASP A 48 -24.88 4.56 14.32
C ASP A 48 -23.72 4.65 15.32
N LYS A 49 -24.02 4.81 16.62
CA LYS A 49 -23.01 4.80 17.68
C LYS A 49 -22.26 3.48 17.76
N LYS A 50 -22.97 2.35 17.64
CA LYS A 50 -22.35 1.01 17.67
C LYS A 50 -21.49 0.80 16.43
N THR A 51 -21.98 1.14 15.25
CA THR A 51 -21.23 1.06 13.99
C THR A 51 -19.96 1.91 14.06
N LYS A 52 -20.05 3.15 14.53
CA LYS A 52 -18.88 4.03 14.69
C LYS A 52 -17.87 3.50 15.71
N ALA A 53 -18.32 2.92 16.81
CA ALA A 53 -17.42 2.30 17.78
C ALA A 53 -16.70 1.07 17.18
N GLU A 54 -17.40 0.30 16.35
CA GLU A 54 -16.83 -0.85 15.65
C GLU A 54 -15.81 -0.44 14.59
N THR A 55 -16.14 0.53 13.73
CA THR A 55 -15.21 1.02 12.70
C THR A 55 -13.95 1.63 13.30
N ASN A 56 -14.08 2.45 14.34
CA ASN A 56 -12.94 3.00 15.07
C ASN A 56 -12.05 1.90 15.68
N ARG A 57 -12.67 0.84 16.22
CA ARG A 57 -11.94 -0.30 16.76
C ARG A 57 -11.16 -1.04 15.66
N LEU A 58 -11.80 -1.33 14.52
CA LEU A 58 -11.16 -1.99 13.39
C LEU A 58 -9.95 -1.18 12.88
N VAL A 59 -10.07 0.14 12.81
CA VAL A 59 -8.98 1.03 12.40
C VAL A 59 -7.84 1.05 13.42
N ALA A 60 -8.14 1.05 14.72
CA ALA A 60 -7.13 0.97 15.77
C ALA A 60 -6.41 -0.39 15.77
N ASP A 61 -7.13 -1.49 15.57
CA ASP A 61 -6.57 -2.83 15.47
C ASP A 61 -5.66 -2.96 14.23
N LEU A 62 -6.08 -2.39 13.09
CA LEU A 62 -5.24 -2.26 11.89
C LEU A 62 -3.96 -1.46 12.17
N GLU A 63 -4.05 -0.27 12.78
CA GLU A 63 -2.88 0.56 13.10
C GLU A 63 -1.86 -0.21 13.96
N LYS A 64 -2.36 -0.97 14.96
CA LYS A 64 -1.54 -1.81 15.82
C LYS A 64 -0.86 -2.94 15.06
N GLY A 65 -1.59 -3.62 14.16
CA GLY A 65 -1.05 -4.67 13.29
C GLY A 65 0.09 -4.14 12.41
N LEU A 66 -0.14 -3.01 11.75
CA LEU A 66 0.84 -2.35 10.88
C LEU A 66 2.11 -1.94 11.65
N LYS A 67 1.98 -1.41 12.87
CA LYS A 67 3.14 -1.07 13.72
C LYS A 67 3.94 -2.29 14.14
N THR A 68 3.24 -3.36 14.55
CA THR A 68 3.89 -4.58 15.06
C THR A 68 4.78 -5.22 14.00
N ASN A 69 4.34 -5.21 12.74
CA ASN A 69 5.06 -5.86 11.63
C ASN A 69 5.94 -4.90 10.82
N GLN A 70 6.17 -3.67 11.30
CA GLN A 70 6.94 -2.67 10.55
C GLN A 70 8.41 -3.07 10.40
N PHE A 71 9.05 -3.51 11.50
CA PHE A 71 10.45 -3.92 11.48
C PHE A 71 10.73 -5.11 10.55
N LEU A 72 9.73 -5.99 10.36
CA LEU A 72 9.82 -7.10 9.43
C LEU A 72 9.94 -6.57 8.00
N LEU A 73 9.09 -5.62 7.62
CA LEU A 73 9.12 -5.02 6.28
C LEU A 73 10.46 -4.36 5.97
N ASP A 74 11.04 -3.65 6.94
CA ASP A 74 12.35 -3.02 6.78
C ASP A 74 13.46 -4.07 6.59
N ARG A 75 13.42 -5.15 7.37
CA ARG A 75 14.35 -6.28 7.25
C ARG A 75 14.23 -6.99 5.90
N PHE A 76 13.01 -7.25 5.44
CA PHE A 76 12.75 -7.88 4.15
C PHE A 76 13.22 -7.00 2.98
N SER A 77 12.91 -5.70 3.03
CA SER A 77 13.37 -4.74 2.03
C SER A 77 14.89 -4.71 1.93
N GLY A 78 15.59 -4.62 3.07
CA GLY A 78 17.06 -4.63 3.10
C GLY A 78 17.67 -5.94 2.59
N ARG A 79 17.03 -7.09 2.86
CA ARG A 79 17.44 -8.38 2.30
C ARG A 79 17.32 -8.40 0.79
N PHE A 80 16.24 -7.85 0.23
CA PHE A 80 16.04 -7.80 -1.23
C PHE A 80 17.04 -6.87 -1.91
N ASP A 81 17.32 -5.70 -1.34
CA ASP A 81 18.37 -4.80 -1.83
C ASP A 81 19.74 -5.51 -1.87
N ALA A 82 20.08 -6.23 -0.79
CA ALA A 82 21.33 -7.00 -0.74
C ALA A 82 21.36 -8.13 -1.77
N GLN A 83 20.26 -8.88 -1.93
CA GLN A 83 20.16 -9.97 -2.88
C GLN A 83 20.28 -9.47 -4.33
N ASP A 84 19.62 -8.37 -4.70
CA ASP A 84 19.76 -7.77 -6.03
C ASP A 84 21.20 -7.33 -6.31
N SER A 85 21.84 -6.67 -5.32
CA SER A 85 23.23 -6.24 -5.42
C SER A 85 24.17 -7.43 -5.63
N MET A 86 24.01 -8.50 -4.86
CA MET A 86 24.82 -9.72 -4.98
C MET A 86 24.62 -10.40 -6.34
N MET A 87 23.39 -10.48 -6.84
CA MET A 87 23.12 -11.01 -8.17
C MET A 87 23.81 -10.17 -9.25
N GLY A 88 23.80 -8.83 -9.12
CA GLY A 88 24.50 -7.92 -10.02
C GLY A 88 26.00 -8.17 -10.05
N LEU A 89 26.65 -8.21 -8.89
CA LEU A 89 28.09 -8.49 -8.79
C LEU A 89 28.46 -9.84 -9.43
N LEU A 90 27.62 -10.87 -9.26
CA LEU A 90 27.85 -12.18 -9.85
C LEU A 90 27.71 -12.18 -11.38
N ILE A 91 26.65 -11.55 -11.90
CA ILE A 91 26.38 -11.42 -13.33
C ILE A 91 27.54 -10.68 -14.01
N ASN A 92 28.02 -9.59 -13.41
CA ASN A 92 29.10 -8.77 -13.94
C ASN A 92 30.49 -9.40 -13.79
N GLY A 93 30.62 -10.51 -13.04
CA GLY A 93 31.91 -11.16 -12.81
C GLY A 93 32.81 -10.45 -11.80
N GLU A 94 32.23 -9.63 -10.93
CA GLU A 94 32.93 -8.83 -9.91
C GLU A 94 33.18 -9.62 -8.61
N LEU A 95 32.67 -10.86 -8.51
CA LEU A 95 32.87 -11.73 -7.35
C LEU A 95 34.07 -12.66 -7.53
N THR A 96 34.99 -12.62 -6.57
CA THR A 96 36.08 -13.61 -6.44
C THR A 96 35.59 -14.87 -5.73
N GLU A 97 36.31 -15.97 -5.92
CA GLU A 97 36.02 -17.23 -5.22
C GLU A 97 36.13 -17.10 -3.69
N GLU A 98 37.10 -16.31 -3.20
CA GLU A 98 37.26 -16.02 -1.77
C GLU A 98 36.04 -15.27 -1.21
N ASN A 99 35.59 -14.22 -1.92
CA ASN A 99 34.41 -13.45 -1.55
C ASN A 99 33.15 -14.34 -1.58
N PHE A 100 33.06 -15.22 -2.58
CA PHE A 100 31.96 -16.16 -2.71
C PHE A 100 31.88 -17.11 -1.52
N LYS A 101 32.99 -17.77 -1.17
CA LYS A 101 33.05 -18.75 -0.07
C LYS A 101 32.79 -18.14 1.30
N ARG A 102 33.13 -16.86 1.50
CA ARG A 102 32.87 -16.13 2.76
C ARG A 102 31.41 -15.80 2.97
N ASN A 103 30.63 -15.64 1.90
CA ASN A 103 29.23 -15.25 2.00
C ASN A 103 28.30 -16.41 1.63
N ARG A 104 27.71 -17.03 2.66
CA ARG A 104 26.82 -18.19 2.48
C ARG A 104 25.58 -17.90 1.64
N ILE A 105 25.12 -16.65 1.56
CA ILE A 105 23.93 -16.26 0.80
C ILE A 105 24.16 -16.43 -0.71
N LEU A 106 25.41 -16.32 -1.18
CA LEU A 106 25.75 -16.48 -2.59
C LEU A 106 25.55 -17.91 -3.11
N ASN A 107 25.50 -18.91 -2.23
CA ASN A 107 25.24 -20.30 -2.61
C ASN A 107 23.81 -20.56 -3.07
N ASP A 108 22.90 -19.63 -2.79
CA ASP A 108 21.47 -19.80 -3.00
C ASP A 108 20.77 -18.46 -3.36
N LEU A 109 21.27 -17.82 -4.42
CA LEU A 109 20.72 -16.54 -4.89
C LEU A 109 19.36 -16.67 -5.59
N MET A 110 19.02 -17.86 -6.08
CA MET A 110 17.74 -18.17 -6.72
C MET A 110 16.83 -19.02 -5.81
N GLY A 111 17.16 -19.10 -4.52
CA GLY A 111 16.49 -19.97 -3.55
C GLY A 111 15.12 -19.52 -3.11
N ASN A 112 14.27 -20.50 -2.86
CA ASN A 112 12.88 -20.35 -2.43
C ASN A 112 12.80 -20.12 -0.92
N SER A 113 12.57 -18.87 -0.48
CA SER A 113 12.55 -18.59 0.96
C SER A 113 11.68 -17.42 1.42
N THR A 114 10.87 -16.83 0.55
CA THR A 114 10.03 -15.70 0.96
C THR A 114 8.58 -16.11 1.11
N GLN A 115 8.18 -16.42 2.35
CA GLN A 115 6.78 -16.51 2.72
C GLN A 115 6.29 -15.11 3.14
N TYR A 116 5.22 -14.64 2.48
CA TYR A 116 4.61 -13.33 2.74
C TYR A 116 3.43 -13.39 3.71
N ALA A 117 3.21 -14.53 4.37
CA ALA A 117 2.09 -14.71 5.30
C ALA A 117 2.04 -13.64 6.41
N TRP A 118 3.19 -13.11 6.84
CA TRP A 118 3.27 -12.04 7.84
C TRP A 118 2.81 -10.66 7.33
N LEU A 119 2.63 -10.48 6.01
CA LEU A 119 2.03 -9.29 5.39
C LEU A 119 0.51 -9.37 5.30
N GLN A 120 -0.07 -10.56 5.46
CA GLN A 120 -1.51 -10.76 5.54
C GLN A 120 -2.02 -10.21 6.87
N ASP A 121 -3.05 -9.36 6.81
CA ASP A 121 -3.68 -8.76 7.97
C ASP A 121 -5.19 -9.01 7.90
N GLU A 122 -5.71 -9.77 8.86
CA GLU A 122 -7.14 -10.09 8.95
C GLU A 122 -8.01 -8.83 9.12
N ASN A 123 -7.47 -7.76 9.71
CA ASN A 123 -8.17 -6.49 9.85
C ASN A 123 -8.41 -5.83 8.50
N ILE A 124 -7.46 -5.94 7.56
CA ILE A 124 -7.63 -5.44 6.19
C ILE A 124 -8.80 -6.14 5.50
N ILE A 125 -8.87 -7.48 5.61
CA ILE A 125 -9.96 -8.26 5.03
C ILE A 125 -11.30 -7.88 5.66
N THR A 126 -11.34 -7.77 6.98
CA THR A 126 -12.54 -7.42 7.74
C THR A 126 -13.04 -6.01 7.38
N ILE A 127 -12.15 -5.03 7.27
CA ILE A 127 -12.49 -3.66 6.87
C ILE A 127 -13.07 -3.64 5.45
N LEU A 128 -12.46 -4.35 4.50
CA LEU A 128 -12.96 -4.43 3.13
C LEU A 128 -14.34 -5.09 3.05
N GLN A 129 -14.61 -6.12 3.84
CA GLN A 129 -15.94 -6.75 3.92
C GLN A 129 -17.01 -5.81 4.52
N LYS A 130 -16.59 -4.93 5.44
CA LYS A 130 -17.45 -3.95 6.13
C LYS A 130 -17.37 -2.56 5.53
N GLU A 131 -16.84 -2.38 4.32
CA GLU A 131 -16.63 -1.06 3.71
C GLU A 131 -17.88 -0.16 3.76
N ARG A 132 -19.07 -0.74 3.58
CA ARG A 132 -20.36 -0.02 3.60
C ARG A 132 -20.75 0.54 4.98
N ASP A 133 -20.13 0.04 6.04
CA ASP A 133 -20.36 0.49 7.42
C ASP A 133 -19.50 1.74 7.75
N PHE A 134 -18.50 2.05 6.93
CA PHE A 134 -17.62 3.22 7.12
C PHE A 134 -18.25 4.49 6.56
N ASP A 135 -18.08 5.60 7.29
CA ASP A 135 -18.48 6.91 6.80
C ASP A 135 -17.52 7.43 5.71
N LEU A 136 -17.98 8.45 4.97
CA LEU A 136 -17.23 9.00 3.83
C LEU A 136 -15.86 9.58 4.20
N SER A 137 -15.60 9.91 5.48
CA SER A 137 -14.29 10.40 5.90
C SER A 137 -13.20 9.33 5.80
N TYR A 138 -13.59 8.05 5.78
CA TYR A 138 -12.67 6.92 5.60
C TYR A 138 -12.39 6.57 4.13
N ASN A 139 -12.98 7.27 3.14
CA ASN A 139 -12.83 6.90 1.72
C ASN A 139 -11.36 6.80 1.29
N GLN A 140 -10.52 7.74 1.71
CA GLN A 140 -9.08 7.71 1.41
C GLN A 140 -8.38 6.52 2.07
N LEU A 141 -8.72 6.22 3.33
CA LEU A 141 -8.20 5.04 4.03
C LEU A 141 -8.60 3.75 3.32
N ILE A 142 -9.87 3.60 2.94
CA ILE A 142 -10.38 2.43 2.23
C ILE A 142 -9.69 2.27 0.87
N LYS A 143 -9.49 3.37 0.11
CA LYS A 143 -8.72 3.36 -1.13
C LYS A 143 -7.32 2.78 -0.93
N LEU A 144 -6.61 3.25 0.09
CA LEU A 144 -5.26 2.76 0.43
C LEU A 144 -5.26 1.28 0.85
N ILE A 145 -6.25 0.85 1.63
CA ILE A 145 -6.40 -0.56 2.04
C ILE A 145 -6.66 -1.46 0.82
N LYS A 146 -7.48 -1.03 -0.14
CA LYS A 146 -7.68 -1.74 -1.42
C LYS A 146 -6.39 -1.84 -2.22
N SER A 147 -5.64 -0.74 -2.33
CA SER A 147 -4.32 -0.73 -2.99
C SER A 147 -3.34 -1.69 -2.30
N TYR A 148 -3.32 -1.73 -0.96
CA TYR A 148 -2.49 -2.66 -0.20
C TYR A 148 -2.83 -4.11 -0.53
N LYS A 149 -4.12 -4.47 -0.50
CA LYS A 149 -4.59 -5.83 -0.80
C LYS A 149 -4.21 -6.24 -2.23
N SER A 150 -4.46 -5.38 -3.21
CA SER A 150 -4.07 -5.63 -4.60
C SER A 150 -2.57 -5.86 -4.74
N ARG A 151 -1.76 -5.09 -4.02
CA ARG A 151 -0.30 -5.20 -4.10
C ARG A 151 0.25 -6.46 -3.44
N LEU A 152 -0.40 -6.91 -2.37
CA LEU A 152 -0.09 -8.18 -1.73
C LEU A 152 -0.38 -9.36 -2.68
N ASP A 153 -1.49 -9.31 -3.42
CA ASP A 153 -1.83 -10.34 -4.42
C ASP A 153 -0.79 -10.39 -5.56
N ASP A 154 -0.37 -9.21 -6.05
CA ASP A 154 0.71 -9.11 -7.04
C ASP A 154 2.05 -9.66 -6.50
N LEU A 155 2.36 -9.40 -5.23
CA LEU A 155 3.57 -9.89 -4.57
C LEU A 155 3.59 -11.42 -4.49
N GLU A 156 2.49 -12.02 -4.05
CA GLU A 156 2.34 -13.48 -3.96
C GLU A 156 2.51 -14.13 -5.33
N LYS A 157 1.80 -13.63 -6.35
CA LYS A 157 1.92 -14.14 -7.73
C LYS A 157 3.35 -14.03 -8.27
N THR A 158 3.98 -12.87 -8.12
CA THR A 158 5.35 -12.67 -8.65
C THR A 158 6.37 -13.52 -7.91
N ALA A 159 6.07 -13.97 -6.69
CA ALA A 159 6.94 -14.84 -5.92
C ALA A 159 6.83 -16.29 -6.36
N GLU A 160 5.64 -16.75 -6.72
CA GLU A 160 5.44 -18.05 -7.38
C GLU A 160 6.27 -18.15 -8.65
N GLU A 161 6.24 -17.12 -9.52
CA GLU A 161 7.08 -17.08 -10.74
C GLU A 161 8.58 -17.22 -10.44
N LEU A 162 9.08 -16.63 -9.35
CA LEU A 162 10.48 -16.74 -8.96
C LEU A 162 10.81 -18.12 -8.40
N ASN A 163 9.90 -18.70 -7.61
CA ASN A 163 10.05 -20.04 -7.07
C ASN A 163 10.12 -21.07 -8.20
N GLU A 164 9.31 -20.91 -9.25
CA GLU A 164 9.38 -21.75 -10.45
C GLU A 164 10.75 -21.66 -11.13
N LEU A 165 11.28 -20.45 -11.32
CA LEU A 165 12.61 -20.24 -11.91
C LEU A 165 13.73 -20.83 -11.04
N GLY A 166 13.65 -20.67 -9.73
CA GLY A 166 14.58 -21.24 -8.75
C GLY A 166 14.59 -22.77 -8.80
N ASN A 167 13.40 -23.38 -8.68
CA ASN A 167 13.21 -24.83 -8.75
C ASN A 167 13.69 -25.40 -10.10
N TRP A 168 13.43 -24.70 -11.20
CA TRP A 168 13.92 -25.11 -12.51
C TRP A 168 15.45 -25.07 -12.60
N ASN A 169 16.08 -24.04 -12.04
CA ASN A 169 17.54 -23.98 -11.96
C ASN A 169 18.13 -25.11 -11.09
N GLU A 170 17.52 -25.39 -9.94
CA GLU A 170 17.92 -26.50 -9.06
C GLU A 170 17.81 -27.85 -9.77
N LYS A 171 16.68 -28.11 -10.43
CA LYS A 171 16.47 -29.33 -11.20
C LYS A 171 17.51 -29.49 -12.31
N LEU A 172 17.79 -28.42 -13.06
CA LEU A 172 18.83 -28.46 -14.09
C LEU A 172 20.19 -28.83 -13.48
N MET A 173 20.55 -28.27 -12.33
CA MET A 173 21.80 -28.64 -11.68
C MET A 173 21.80 -30.11 -11.23
N ALA A 174 20.70 -30.60 -10.67
CA ALA A 174 20.56 -31.98 -10.24
C ALA A 174 20.66 -32.98 -11.40
N ASP A 175 20.06 -32.66 -12.55
CA ASP A 175 20.01 -33.55 -13.71
C ASP A 175 21.35 -33.61 -14.48
N ASN A 176 22.22 -32.59 -14.34
CA ASN A 176 23.40 -32.43 -15.20
C ASN A 176 24.76 -32.50 -14.46
N PHE A 177 24.78 -32.47 -13.12
CA PHE A 177 26.04 -32.44 -12.37
C PHE A 177 26.09 -33.47 -11.25
N ASP A 178 27.10 -34.34 -11.31
CA ASP A 178 27.37 -35.39 -10.31
C ASP A 178 27.64 -34.82 -8.90
N TRP A 179 28.34 -33.69 -8.84
CA TRP A 179 28.66 -32.97 -7.61
C TRP A 179 27.43 -32.41 -6.88
N TYR A 180 26.24 -32.39 -7.51
CA TYR A 180 25.02 -31.85 -6.89
C TYR A 180 24.63 -32.60 -5.61
N SER A 181 24.75 -33.92 -5.62
CA SER A 181 24.48 -34.78 -4.45
C SER A 181 25.66 -34.85 -3.48
N GLY A 182 26.83 -34.39 -3.92
CA GLY A 182 28.09 -34.50 -3.20
C GLY A 182 28.19 -33.54 -2.03
N THR A 183 28.86 -33.98 -0.96
CA THR A 183 29.04 -33.19 0.26
C THR A 183 30.50 -32.86 0.56
N THR A 184 31.43 -33.36 -0.27
CA THR A 184 32.86 -33.18 -0.09
C THR A 184 33.28 -31.73 -0.37
N LYS A 185 34.51 -31.37 0.00
CA LYS A 185 35.08 -30.06 -0.34
C LYS A 185 35.17 -29.88 -1.87
N GLU A 186 35.58 -30.94 -2.58
CA GLU A 186 35.71 -30.92 -4.03
C GLU A 186 34.36 -30.65 -4.72
N ASP A 187 33.28 -31.27 -4.25
CA ASP A 187 31.93 -31.06 -4.79
C ASP A 187 31.47 -29.61 -4.63
N ARG A 188 31.71 -29.04 -3.43
CA ARG A 188 31.40 -27.63 -3.15
C ARG A 188 32.22 -26.69 -4.03
N ASP A 189 33.50 -26.99 -4.23
CA ASP A 189 34.38 -26.20 -5.09
C ASP A 189 33.89 -26.26 -6.56
N LYS A 190 33.48 -27.43 -7.07
CA LYS A 190 32.86 -27.58 -8.40
C LYS A 190 31.59 -26.74 -8.53
N LYS A 191 30.69 -26.77 -7.54
CA LYS A 191 29.49 -25.92 -7.50
C LYS A 191 29.84 -24.43 -7.57
N VAL A 192 30.81 -23.98 -6.78
CA VAL A 192 31.24 -22.57 -6.74
C VAL A 192 31.82 -22.15 -8.10
N GLN A 193 32.68 -22.97 -8.71
CA GLN A 193 33.23 -22.68 -10.04
C GLN A 193 32.14 -22.60 -11.11
N TYR A 194 31.17 -23.50 -11.06
CA TYR A 194 30.02 -23.48 -11.96
C TYR A 194 29.24 -22.17 -11.85
N ILE A 195 28.83 -21.79 -10.63
CA ILE A 195 28.09 -20.55 -10.37
C ILE A 195 28.86 -19.30 -10.83
N LEU A 196 30.17 -19.24 -10.58
CA LEU A 196 31.01 -18.08 -10.91
C LEU A 196 31.31 -17.94 -12.41
N ARG A 197 31.43 -19.07 -13.13
CA ARG A 197 32.03 -19.09 -14.47
C ARG A 197 31.09 -19.51 -15.59
N ASP A 198 30.04 -20.29 -15.30
CA ASP A 198 29.15 -20.81 -16.34
C ASP A 198 28.27 -19.70 -16.93
N PRO A 199 28.34 -19.44 -18.25
CA PRO A 199 27.56 -18.38 -18.88
C PRO A 199 26.05 -18.67 -18.85
N PHE A 200 25.63 -19.94 -18.90
CA PHE A 200 24.21 -20.28 -18.87
C PHE A 200 23.60 -20.14 -17.49
N TYR A 201 24.35 -20.40 -16.42
CA TYR A 201 23.96 -20.04 -15.06
C TYR A 201 23.78 -18.52 -14.93
N LYS A 202 24.75 -17.72 -15.40
CA LYS A 202 24.64 -16.25 -15.36
C LYS A 202 23.44 -15.72 -16.15
N ASN A 203 23.14 -16.29 -17.32
CA ASN A 203 21.97 -15.92 -18.11
C ASN A 203 20.66 -16.21 -17.36
N ARG A 204 20.56 -17.37 -16.71
CA ARG A 204 19.39 -17.74 -15.89
C ARG A 204 19.27 -16.85 -14.65
N LEU A 205 20.39 -16.53 -14.00
CA LEU A 205 20.43 -15.60 -12.89
C LEU A 205 20.01 -14.18 -13.31
N SER A 206 20.40 -13.73 -14.51
CA SER A 206 19.95 -12.45 -15.07
C SER A 206 18.44 -12.43 -15.30
N LEU A 207 17.87 -13.51 -15.86
CA LEU A 207 16.43 -13.65 -16.00
C LEU A 207 15.72 -13.62 -14.64
N PHE A 208 16.23 -14.38 -13.65
CA PHE A 208 15.72 -14.38 -12.29
C PHE A 208 15.79 -12.98 -11.68
N ARG A 209 16.94 -12.29 -11.76
CA ARG A 209 17.14 -10.92 -11.25
C ARG A 209 16.14 -9.95 -11.88
N LYS A 210 15.92 -10.01 -13.20
CA LYS A 210 14.92 -9.17 -13.89
C LYS A 210 13.53 -9.35 -13.29
N LYS A 211 13.12 -10.59 -13.00
CA LYS A 211 11.84 -10.90 -12.35
C LYS A 211 11.83 -10.49 -10.87
N PHE A 212 12.97 -10.64 -10.19
CA PHE A 212 13.13 -10.29 -8.78
C PHE A 212 12.93 -8.80 -8.52
N LYS A 213 13.25 -7.94 -9.49
CA LYS A 213 12.93 -6.50 -9.40
C LYS A 213 11.44 -6.22 -9.18
N ASN A 214 10.53 -7.08 -9.64
CA ASN A 214 9.11 -6.94 -9.34
C ASN A 214 8.81 -7.15 -7.83
N GLN A 215 9.56 -8.00 -7.14
CA GLN A 215 9.45 -8.15 -5.68
C GLN A 215 9.83 -6.86 -4.96
N ILE A 216 10.92 -6.22 -5.41
CA ILE A 216 11.37 -4.92 -4.87
C ILE A 216 10.29 -3.86 -5.13
N SER A 217 9.75 -3.79 -6.35
CA SER A 217 8.64 -2.89 -6.71
C SER A 217 7.40 -3.10 -5.83
N ASN A 218 7.05 -4.37 -5.56
CA ASN A 218 5.89 -4.71 -4.74
C ASN A 218 6.11 -4.34 -3.27
N ILE A 219 7.24 -4.73 -2.69
CA ILE A 219 7.59 -4.42 -1.29
C ILE A 219 7.70 -2.92 -1.03
N THR A 220 8.34 -2.17 -1.94
CA THR A 220 8.46 -0.70 -1.78
C THR A 220 7.11 -0.01 -1.87
N SER A 221 6.22 -0.49 -2.76
CA SER A 221 4.85 -0.01 -2.84
C SER A 221 4.05 -0.32 -1.58
N MET A 222 4.17 -1.54 -1.05
CA MET A 222 3.52 -1.90 0.21
C MET A 222 4.02 -1.05 1.38
N ALA A 223 5.32 -0.74 1.43
CA ALA A 223 5.88 0.16 2.45
C ALA A 223 5.30 1.58 2.34
N ALA A 224 5.24 2.14 1.12
CA ALA A 224 4.65 3.45 0.90
C ALA A 224 3.14 3.48 1.22
N ILE A 225 2.38 2.45 0.84
CA ILE A 225 0.95 2.32 1.17
C ILE A 225 0.75 2.19 2.68
N ARG A 226 1.56 1.41 3.39
CA ARG A 226 1.47 1.28 4.86
C ARG A 226 1.73 2.61 5.55
N ALA A 227 2.76 3.35 5.11
CA ALA A 227 3.01 4.70 5.61
C ALA A 227 1.80 5.61 5.37
N ALA A 228 1.21 5.57 4.17
CA ALA A 228 -0.01 6.32 3.85
C ALA A 228 -1.20 5.94 4.74
N ILE A 229 -1.44 4.64 4.95
CA ILE A 229 -2.50 4.13 5.83
C ILE A 229 -2.30 4.66 7.25
N MET A 230 -1.10 4.52 7.80
CA MET A 230 -0.83 4.99 9.15
C MET A 230 -0.93 6.51 9.26
N GLY A 231 -0.48 7.25 8.23
CA GLY A 231 -0.60 8.71 8.16
C GLY A 231 -2.06 9.16 8.10
N GLU A 232 -2.90 8.48 7.33
CA GLU A 232 -4.33 8.79 7.23
C GLU A 232 -5.06 8.46 8.54
N ILE A 233 -4.75 7.32 9.18
CA ILE A 233 -5.30 7.00 10.51
C ILE A 233 -4.94 8.10 11.52
N LYS A 234 -3.71 8.58 11.50
CA LYS A 234 -3.29 9.70 12.35
C LYS A 234 -4.08 10.97 12.04
N ARG A 235 -4.27 11.32 10.77
CA ARG A 235 -5.09 12.49 10.39
C ARG A 235 -6.53 12.37 10.86
N LEU A 236 -7.15 11.20 10.71
CA LEU A 236 -8.53 10.95 11.14
C LEU A 236 -8.70 11.02 12.66
N ASN A 237 -7.71 10.56 13.43
CA ASN A 237 -7.77 10.52 14.90
C ASN A 237 -7.30 11.81 15.57
N GLU A 238 -6.26 12.45 15.04
CA GLU A 238 -5.52 13.51 15.72
C GLU A 238 -5.50 14.84 14.92
N GLY A 239 -5.98 14.85 13.67
CA GLY A 239 -6.05 16.07 12.86
C GLY A 239 -4.68 16.62 12.45
N LEU A 240 -3.69 15.75 12.19
CA LEU A 240 -2.32 16.14 11.85
C LEU A 240 -2.27 17.14 10.69
N ASN A 241 -1.53 18.22 10.91
CA ASN A 241 -1.15 19.15 9.83
C ASN A 241 0.08 18.63 9.05
N ASN A 242 0.43 19.33 7.96
CA ASN A 242 1.53 18.92 7.06
C ASN A 242 2.90 18.82 7.77
N ALA A 243 3.17 19.62 8.80
CA ALA A 243 4.43 19.55 9.54
C ALA A 243 4.47 18.34 10.49
N GLN A 244 3.36 18.02 11.15
CA GLN A 244 3.27 16.84 12.01
C GLN A 244 3.29 15.55 11.18
N LEU A 245 2.67 15.56 10.00
CA LEU A 245 2.71 14.44 9.07
C LEU A 245 4.12 14.19 8.50
N ASP A 246 4.86 15.27 8.21
CA ASP A 246 6.28 15.20 7.83
C ASP A 246 7.12 14.51 8.90
N GLU A 247 6.98 14.94 10.15
CA GLU A 247 7.69 14.35 11.27
C GLU A 247 7.30 12.88 11.47
N PHE A 248 6.02 12.57 11.34
CA PHE A 248 5.52 11.20 11.40
C PHE A 248 6.19 10.29 10.37
N PHE A 249 6.28 10.70 9.09
CA PHE A 249 6.94 9.88 8.07
C PHE A 249 8.44 9.69 8.31
N LYS A 250 9.11 10.69 8.89
CA LYS A 250 10.52 10.53 9.33
C LYS A 250 10.67 9.48 10.43
N THR A 251 9.70 9.36 11.35
CA THR A 251 9.74 8.28 12.37
C THR A 251 9.63 6.87 11.76
N LEU A 252 9.06 6.74 10.56
CA LEU A 252 9.02 5.49 9.79
C LEU A 252 10.31 5.23 8.98
N GLY A 253 11.35 6.07 9.16
CA GLY A 253 12.61 5.97 8.44
C GLY A 253 12.53 6.44 6.98
N MET A 254 11.48 7.18 6.63
CA MET A 254 11.33 7.81 5.32
C MET A 254 11.98 9.19 5.29
N GLN A 255 12.24 9.71 4.09
CA GLN A 255 12.87 11.02 3.88
C GLN A 255 12.11 11.84 2.84
N PRO A 256 11.96 13.17 3.01
CA PRO A 256 11.40 13.99 1.97
C PRO A 256 12.31 13.96 0.74
N PHE A 257 11.73 14.04 -0.46
CA PHE A 257 12.55 14.13 -1.66
C PHE A 257 13.44 15.37 -1.65
N PRO A 258 14.72 15.24 -2.05
CA PRO A 258 15.56 16.40 -2.34
C PRO A 258 14.92 17.23 -3.45
N GLN A 259 14.78 18.52 -3.21
CA GLN A 259 14.37 19.49 -4.22
C GLN A 259 15.59 19.94 -5.03
N LEU A 260 15.43 20.03 -6.35
CA LEU A 260 16.40 20.57 -7.30
C LEU A 260 15.96 21.94 -7.81
N ASP A 261 16.91 22.65 -8.40
CA ASP A 261 16.59 23.84 -9.20
C ASP A 261 15.91 23.43 -10.51
N CYS A 262 14.89 24.18 -10.95
CA CYS A 262 14.19 23.88 -12.20
C CYS A 262 15.08 24.00 -13.45
N SER A 263 16.23 24.69 -13.36
CA SER A 263 17.25 24.69 -14.43
C SER A 263 17.90 23.33 -14.64
N GLU A 264 17.79 22.38 -13.71
CA GLU A 264 18.33 21.02 -13.82
C GLU A 264 17.38 20.04 -14.55
N LEU A 265 16.35 20.52 -15.25
CA LEU A 265 15.35 19.66 -15.88
C LEU A 265 15.94 18.70 -16.94
N GLU A 266 16.96 19.17 -17.67
CA GLU A 266 17.66 18.44 -18.75
C GLU A 266 18.93 17.73 -18.26
N ARG A 267 19.07 17.48 -16.95
CA ARG A 267 20.24 16.79 -16.40
C ARG A 267 20.38 15.36 -16.95
N GLU A 268 21.59 14.82 -16.89
CA GLU A 268 21.78 13.37 -17.03
C GLU A 268 21.15 12.67 -15.81
N TRP A 269 20.08 11.95 -16.07
CA TRP A 269 19.34 11.18 -15.07
C TRP A 269 20.01 9.81 -14.87
N GLU A 270 20.09 9.35 -13.63
CA GLU A 270 20.62 8.01 -13.33
C GLU A 270 19.71 6.94 -13.95
N ASP A 271 20.32 5.94 -14.61
CA ASP A 271 19.62 4.83 -15.28
C ASP A 271 20.07 3.44 -14.78
N ASP A 272 20.77 3.39 -13.64
CA ASP A 272 21.39 2.16 -13.14
C ASP A 272 20.39 1.12 -12.62
N PHE A 273 19.11 1.47 -12.49
CA PHE A 273 18.09 0.59 -11.93
C PHE A 273 16.94 0.31 -12.92
N SER A 274 16.97 -0.86 -13.56
CA SER A 274 15.92 -1.31 -14.49
C SER A 274 14.59 -1.77 -13.82
N GLY A 275 14.14 -1.13 -12.74
CA GLY A 275 12.90 -1.47 -12.03
C GLY A 275 12.27 -0.25 -11.35
N LEU A 276 11.03 -0.36 -10.90
CA LEU A 276 10.33 0.74 -10.23
C LEU A 276 10.47 0.66 -8.71
N ILE A 277 10.75 1.78 -8.07
CA ILE A 277 10.52 1.95 -6.63
C ILE A 277 9.32 2.84 -6.44
N PHE A 278 8.46 2.50 -5.50
CA PHE A 278 7.23 3.25 -5.25
C PHE A 278 7.39 4.19 -4.07
N PHE A 279 6.83 5.38 -4.22
CA PHE A 279 6.98 6.49 -3.28
C PHE A 279 5.63 7.06 -2.88
N LEU A 280 5.61 7.61 -1.67
CA LEU A 280 4.43 8.22 -1.08
C LEU A 280 4.30 9.68 -1.50
N PHE A 281 3.12 10.05 -1.98
CA PHE A 281 2.73 11.42 -2.24
C PHE A 281 1.51 11.76 -1.40
N PHE A 282 1.49 12.98 -0.87
CA PHE A 282 0.34 13.53 -0.18
C PHE A 282 0.12 14.97 -0.61
N ASN A 283 -1.10 15.28 -1.04
CA ASN A 283 -1.49 16.66 -1.31
C ASN A 283 -2.07 17.30 -0.04
N GLY A 284 -1.26 18.08 0.65
CA GLY A 284 -1.65 18.80 1.85
C GLY A 284 -2.18 20.21 1.59
N THR A 285 -2.46 20.57 0.33
CA THR A 285 -3.01 21.86 -0.08
C THR A 285 -4.53 21.79 -0.22
N ASP A 286 -5.18 22.95 -0.34
CA ASP A 286 -6.63 23.07 -0.56
C ASP A 286 -7.02 22.94 -2.05
N GLU A 287 -6.06 22.81 -2.96
CA GLU A 287 -6.27 22.70 -4.40
C GLU A 287 -5.74 21.39 -4.98
N SER A 288 -6.28 20.95 -6.12
CA SER A 288 -5.70 19.80 -6.81
C SER A 288 -4.34 20.16 -7.41
N VAL A 289 -3.35 19.29 -7.24
CA VAL A 289 -2.00 19.49 -7.77
C VAL A 289 -1.71 18.47 -8.87
N THR A 290 -1.11 18.94 -9.96
CA THR A 290 -0.62 18.09 -11.04
C THR A 290 0.87 17.83 -10.86
N ILE A 291 1.24 16.56 -10.73
CA ILE A 291 2.63 16.09 -10.71
C ILE A 291 2.97 15.51 -12.06
N TYR A 292 4.15 15.84 -12.56
CA TYR A 292 4.75 15.27 -13.74
C TYR A 292 5.84 14.27 -13.33
N ARG A 293 5.76 13.06 -13.87
CA ARG A 293 6.75 11.99 -13.70
C ARG A 293 7.53 11.81 -15.00
N LEU A 294 8.86 11.78 -14.93
CA LEU A 294 9.71 11.48 -16.07
C LEU A 294 9.57 10.00 -16.46
N ARG A 295 9.29 9.70 -17.74
CA ARG A 295 9.14 8.33 -18.25
C ARG A 295 10.48 7.61 -18.38
N GLU A 296 10.47 6.28 -18.23
CA GLU A 296 11.68 5.44 -18.24
C GLU A 296 12.43 5.46 -19.59
N ASN A 297 11.73 5.48 -20.71
CA ASN A 297 12.32 5.22 -22.05
C ASN A 297 12.24 6.41 -23.02
N VAL A 298 11.77 7.56 -22.55
CA VAL A 298 11.65 8.80 -23.32
C VAL A 298 11.76 9.95 -22.34
N ASP A 299 12.46 11.04 -22.70
CA ASP A 299 12.44 12.31 -21.97
C ASP A 299 11.09 13.03 -22.11
N ALA A 300 10.02 12.30 -21.80
CA ALA A 300 8.65 12.75 -21.86
C ALA A 300 8.05 12.65 -20.46
N TRP A 301 7.31 13.69 -20.09
CA TRP A 301 6.66 13.79 -18.80
C TRP A 301 5.23 13.26 -18.86
N GLU A 302 4.84 12.49 -17.84
CA GLU A 302 3.48 11.99 -17.65
C GLU A 302 2.83 12.70 -16.46
N SER A 303 1.66 13.29 -16.66
CA SER A 303 0.96 14.06 -15.62
C SER A 303 -0.02 13.20 -14.81
N PHE A 304 -0.03 13.41 -13.51
CA PHE A 304 -0.94 12.80 -12.55
C PHE A 304 -1.58 13.90 -11.68
N LYS A 305 -2.89 13.86 -11.50
CA LYS A 305 -3.62 14.79 -10.64
C LYS A 305 -3.83 14.17 -9.26
N ILE A 306 -3.52 14.91 -8.20
CA ILE A 306 -3.77 14.53 -6.81
C ILE A 306 -4.73 15.54 -6.20
N ASN A 307 -5.89 15.10 -5.70
CA ASN A 307 -6.86 16.03 -5.10
C ASN A 307 -6.45 16.42 -3.66
N PRO A 308 -7.01 17.52 -3.12
CA PRO A 308 -6.76 17.94 -1.74
C PRO A 308 -6.96 16.80 -0.73
N GLY A 309 -5.99 16.63 0.16
CA GLY A 309 -6.05 15.62 1.23
C GLY A 309 -5.91 14.17 0.76
N GLU A 310 -5.62 13.91 -0.51
CA GLU A 310 -5.39 12.56 -1.03
C GLU A 310 -3.93 12.13 -0.91
N TYR A 311 -3.75 10.83 -0.68
CA TYR A 311 -2.50 10.12 -0.88
C TYR A 311 -2.50 9.40 -2.21
N GLU A 312 -1.35 9.42 -2.88
CA GLU A 312 -1.06 8.64 -4.08
C GLU A 312 0.29 7.95 -3.97
N ILE A 313 0.42 6.82 -4.68
CA ILE A 313 1.63 5.99 -4.65
C ILE A 313 2.13 5.82 -6.08
N PHE A 314 3.22 6.50 -6.43
CA PHE A 314 3.78 6.45 -7.78
C PHE A 314 5.11 5.69 -7.81
N GLY A 315 5.24 4.83 -8.82
CA GLY A 315 6.51 4.18 -9.15
C GLY A 315 7.42 5.12 -9.93
N GLN A 316 8.71 5.15 -9.61
CA GLN A 316 9.75 5.83 -10.36
C GLN A 316 11.09 5.11 -10.17
N VAL A 317 11.97 5.21 -11.17
CA VAL A 317 13.35 4.74 -11.05
C VAL A 317 14.09 5.67 -10.07
N PRO A 318 14.77 5.15 -9.03
CA PRO A 318 15.57 5.99 -8.15
C PRO A 318 16.60 6.80 -8.93
N GLY A 319 16.80 8.06 -8.54
CA GLY A 319 17.65 9.00 -9.27
C GLY A 319 16.91 9.79 -10.34
N ARG A 320 15.71 9.37 -10.78
CA ARG A 320 14.85 10.13 -11.70
C ARG A 320 13.92 11.13 -11.02
N GLY A 321 13.36 12.03 -11.81
CA GLY A 321 12.65 13.20 -11.31
C GLY A 321 11.12 13.11 -11.21
N PHE A 322 10.58 13.93 -10.32
CA PHE A 322 9.19 14.39 -10.31
C PHE A 322 9.17 15.92 -10.37
N MET A 323 8.14 16.49 -11.00
CA MET A 323 7.99 17.94 -11.13
C MET A 323 6.57 18.37 -10.79
N ILE A 324 6.44 19.55 -10.18
CA ILE A 324 5.18 20.28 -10.05
C ILE A 324 5.25 21.51 -10.98
N GLY A 325 4.15 21.81 -11.68
CA GLY A 325 4.10 22.86 -12.70
C GLY A 325 3.84 22.25 -14.08
N SER A 326 4.68 22.57 -15.07
CA SER A 326 4.67 21.95 -16.40
C SER A 326 6.08 21.95 -16.99
N PRO A 327 6.39 21.16 -18.04
CA PRO A 327 7.71 21.19 -18.68
C PRO A 327 8.12 22.59 -19.15
N ASP A 328 7.16 23.40 -19.61
CA ASP A 328 7.40 24.77 -20.07
C ASP A 328 7.48 25.81 -18.94
N SER A 329 7.04 25.43 -17.73
CA SER A 329 6.97 26.30 -16.56
C SER A 329 7.10 25.46 -15.28
N CYS A 330 8.31 24.93 -15.05
CA CYS A 330 8.64 24.20 -13.82
C CYS A 330 8.50 25.11 -12.61
N GLN A 331 7.81 24.64 -11.56
CA GLN A 331 7.68 25.35 -10.29
C GLN A 331 8.54 24.71 -9.21
N GLN A 332 8.54 23.37 -9.17
CA GLN A 332 9.37 22.58 -8.25
C GLN A 332 9.82 21.30 -8.94
N LEU A 333 11.09 20.94 -8.76
CA LEU A 333 11.69 19.72 -9.28
C LEU A 333 12.24 18.89 -8.11
N PHE A 334 12.05 17.58 -8.15
CA PHE A 334 12.43 16.66 -7.08
C PHE A 334 13.14 15.44 -7.64
N VAL A 335 14.10 14.89 -6.90
CA VAL A 335 14.72 13.59 -7.22
C VAL A 335 14.13 12.49 -6.36
N ALA A 336 13.69 11.42 -7.00
CA ALA A 336 13.24 10.22 -6.33
C ALA A 336 14.42 9.51 -5.65
N LYS A 337 14.39 9.42 -4.32
CA LYS A 337 15.40 8.69 -3.53
C LYS A 337 14.75 7.54 -2.79
N LYS A 338 15.44 6.40 -2.64
CA LYS A 338 14.96 5.24 -1.86
C LYS A 338 14.39 5.69 -0.51
N ARG A 339 13.23 5.13 -0.13
CA ARG A 339 12.45 5.51 1.08
C ARG A 339 11.99 6.98 1.08
N GLY A 340 11.85 7.58 -0.10
CA GLY A 340 11.43 8.95 -0.27
C GLY A 340 9.90 9.14 -0.19
N TYR A 341 9.48 10.36 0.15
CA TYR A 341 8.10 10.83 0.01
C TYR A 341 8.06 12.30 -0.42
N LEU A 342 6.90 12.73 -0.92
CA LEU A 342 6.60 14.13 -1.20
C LEU A 342 5.34 14.58 -0.48
N LEU A 343 5.49 15.56 0.41
CA LEU A 343 4.38 16.33 0.96
C LEU A 343 4.26 17.62 0.17
N ILE A 344 3.16 17.77 -0.55
CA ILE A 344 2.86 19.00 -1.28
C ILE A 344 2.19 19.96 -0.30
N LYS A 345 2.73 21.17 -0.18
CA LYS A 345 2.38 22.14 0.86
C LYS A 345 2.01 23.48 0.27
#